data_AF-E4PKP2-F1
#
_entry.id   AF-E4PKP2-F1
#
_cell.length_a   1.000
_cell.length_b   1.000
_cell.length_c   1.000
_cell.angle_alpha   90.00
_cell.angle_beta   90.00
_cell.angle_gamma   90.00
#
_symmetry.space_group_name_H-M   'P 1'
#
loop_
_entity.id
_entity.type
_entity.pdbx_description
1 polymer ?
#
loop_
_entity_poly.entity_id
_entity_poly.type
_entity_poly.pdbx_seq_one_letter_code
_entity_poly.pdbx_strand_id
1 'polypeptide(L)' 'MQPITSWIEGYSRRQQFRRMAESLLKEKDDTLSDLGYDRHDLEGALHLPIRNDAMQYIEARRSRRAVEARRAKAPRLAG' A
#
# COMPACT_ATOMS: atom_id res chain seq x y z
N MET A 1 -4.79 -27.47 14.05
CA MET A 1 -3.32 -27.45 13.80
C MET A 1 -3.07 -26.38 12.74
N GLN A 2 -2.27 -25.32 12.85
CA GLN A 2 -1.39 -24.82 13.91
C GLN A 2 -1.24 -23.28 13.78
N PRO A 3 -1.41 -22.48 14.86
CA PRO A 3 -1.28 -21.02 14.81
C PRO A 3 0.14 -20.52 14.44
N ILE A 4 1.14 -21.40 14.54
CA ILE A 4 2.55 -21.11 14.26
C ILE A 4 2.79 -20.87 12.76
N THR A 5 2.12 -21.60 11.86
CA THR A 5 2.31 -21.43 10.41
C THR A 5 1.81 -20.07 9.93
N SER A 6 0.67 -19.62 10.46
CA SER A 6 0.10 -18.30 10.15
C SER A 6 1.02 -17.14 10.58
N TRP A 7 1.69 -17.28 11.72
CA TRP A 7 2.68 -16.29 12.21
C TRP A 7 3.92 -16.22 11.32
N ILE A 8 4.46 -17.39 10.93
CA ILE A 8 5.63 -17.48 10.04
C ILE A 8 5.30 -16.92 8.66
N GLU A 9 4.11 -17.22 8.13
CA GLU A 9 3.65 -16.68 6.84
C GLU A 9 3.46 -15.16 6.89
N GLY A 10 2.85 -14.63 7.96
CA GLY A 10 2.70 -13.18 8.16
C GLY A 10 4.06 -12.48 8.24
N TYR A 11 5.01 -13.07 8.99
CA TYR A 11 6.38 -12.57 9.06
C TYR A 11 7.08 -12.61 7.69
N SER A 12 6.97 -13.72 6.95
CA SER A 12 7.55 -13.87 5.61
C SER A 12 7.01 -12.82 4.64
N ARG A 13 5.68 -12.64 4.57
CA ARG A 13 5.04 -11.57 3.78
C ARG A 13 5.56 -10.19 4.19
N ARG A 14 5.70 -9.92 5.48
CA ARG A 14 6.25 -8.65 5.96
C ARG A 14 7.70 -8.43 5.53
N GLN A 15 8.54 -9.45 5.56
CA GLN A 15 9.92 -9.33 5.12
C GLN A 15 10.02 -9.15 3.60
N GLN A 16 9.18 -9.82 2.82
CA GLN A 16 9.07 -9.61 1.37
C GLN A 16 8.65 -8.17 1.06
N PHE A 17 7.61 -7.68 1.74
CA PHE A 17 7.16 -6.30 1.61
C PHE A 17 8.28 -5.32 1.95
N ARG A 18 8.98 -5.52 3.07
CA ARG A 18 10.06 -4.63 3.51
C ARG A 18 11.17 -4.52 2.47
N ARG A 19 11.63 -5.65 1.93
CA ARG A 19 12.66 -5.67 0.87
C ARG A 19 12.21 -4.93 -0.39
N MET A 20 10.96 -5.15 -0.81
CA MET A 20 10.37 -4.46 -1.95
C MET A 20 10.28 -2.95 -1.71
N ALA A 21 9.71 -2.53 -0.58
CA ALA A 21 9.55 -1.12 -0.23
C ALA A 21 10.90 -0.41 -0.10
N GLU A 22 11.91 -1.03 0.52
CA GLU A 22 13.27 -0.47 0.60
C GLU A 22 13.93 -0.32 -0.77
N SER A 23 13.64 -1.23 -1.71
CA SER A 23 14.11 -1.10 -3.09
C SER A 23 13.41 0.06 -3.80
N LEU A 24 12.09 0.15 -3.67
CA LEU A 24 11.27 1.19 -4.29
C LEU A 24 11.60 2.59 -3.76
N LEU A 25 11.82 2.74 -2.45
CA LEU A 25 12.10 4.04 -1.84
C LEU A 25 13.42 4.70 -2.28
N LYS A 26 14.29 3.94 -2.96
CA LYS A 26 15.50 4.47 -3.61
C LYS A 26 15.21 5.14 -4.96
N GLU A 27 14.08 4.81 -5.56
CA GLU A 27 13.66 5.37 -6.83
C GLU A 27 13.09 6.79 -6.64
N LYS A 28 13.02 7.53 -7.75
CA LYS A 28 12.37 8.85 -7.79
C LYS A 28 10.85 8.71 -7.72
N ASP A 29 10.19 9.78 -7.30
CA ASP A 29 8.72 9.81 -7.15
C ASP A 29 7.99 9.61 -8.48
N ASP A 30 8.55 10.08 -9.60
CA ASP A 30 8.01 9.83 -10.94
C ASP A 30 8.01 8.33 -11.26
N THR A 31 9.14 7.65 -11.02
CA THR A 31 9.27 6.20 -11.20
C THR A 31 8.30 5.44 -10.29
N LEU A 32 8.14 5.87 -9.04
CA LEU A 32 7.17 5.27 -8.12
C LEU A 32 5.74 5.43 -8.64
N SER A 33 5.40 6.62 -9.13
CA SER A 33 4.08 6.95 -9.65
C SER A 33 3.74 6.13 -10.89
N ASP A 34 4.70 5.92 -11.80
CA ASP A 34 4.55 5.06 -12.98
C ASP A 34 4.27 3.60 -12.59
N LEU A 35 4.86 3.14 -11.48
CA LEU A 35 4.58 1.83 -10.88
C LEU A 35 3.30 1.81 -10.03
N GLY A 36 2.58 2.92 -9.95
CA GLY A 36 1.35 3.10 -9.17
C GLY A 36 1.58 3.14 -7.65
N TYR A 37 2.80 3.39 -7.19
CA TYR A 37 3.13 3.56 -5.78
C TYR A 37 3.23 5.05 -5.42
N ASP A 38 2.94 5.33 -4.15
CA ASP A 38 3.18 6.63 -3.53
C ASP A 38 4.21 6.45 -2.41
N ARG A 39 5.19 7.36 -2.32
CA ARG A 39 6.26 7.27 -1.32
C ARG A 39 5.72 7.24 0.12
N HIS A 40 4.76 8.11 0.42
CA HIS A 40 4.17 8.22 1.76
C HIS A 40 3.39 6.95 2.13
N ASP A 41 2.74 6.32 1.15
CA ASP A 41 2.06 5.04 1.37
C ASP A 41 3.05 3.92 1.70
N LEU A 42 4.19 3.85 0.99
CA LEU A 42 5.24 2.86 1.26
C LEU A 42 5.87 3.07 2.64
N GLU A 43 6.21 4.32 2.98
CA GLU A 43 6.74 4.68 4.29
C GLU A 43 5.72 4.40 5.40
N GLY A 44 4.45 4.75 5.21
CA GLY A 44 3.38 4.45 6.14
C GLY A 44 3.20 2.95 6.36
N ALA A 45 3.25 2.17 5.29
CA ALA A 45 3.13 0.72 5.33
C ALA A 45 4.31 0.04 6.05
N LEU A 46 5.53 0.59 5.95
CA LEU A 46 6.71 0.09 6.67
C LEU A 46 6.58 0.23 8.19
N HIS A 47 5.86 1.24 8.67
CA HIS A 47 5.66 1.51 10.09
C HIS A 47 4.48 0.73 10.72
N LEU A 48 3.76 -0.08 9.94
CA LEU A 48 2.62 -0.82 10.47
C LEU A 48 3.05 -1.90 11.48
N PRO A 49 2.20 -2.21 12.49
CA PRO A 49 2.39 -3.40 13.32
C PRO A 49 2.47 -4.68 12.49
N ILE A 50 3.21 -5.69 12.96
CA ILE A 50 3.45 -6.94 12.20
C ILE A 50 2.17 -7.69 11.84
N ARG A 51 1.13 -7.52 12.66
CA ARG A 51 -0.20 -8.12 12.47
C ARG A 51 -1.02 -7.46 11.35
N ASN A 52 -0.59 -6.30 10.85
CA ASN A 52 -1.25 -5.61 9.78
C ASN A 52 -0.56 -5.92 8.46
N ASP A 53 -1.34 -6.32 7.46
CA ASP A 53 -0.83 -6.57 6.11
C ASP A 53 -0.54 -5.24 5.41
N ALA A 54 0.73 -5.03 5.09
CA ALA A 54 1.21 -3.81 4.44
C ALA A 54 0.71 -3.67 3.00
N MET A 55 0.49 -4.78 2.29
CA MET A 55 -0.07 -4.73 0.93
C MET A 55 -1.54 -4.35 0.97
N GLN A 56 -2.32 -4.91 1.90
CA GLN A 56 -3.72 -4.51 2.07
C GLN A 56 -3.86 -3.03 2.43
N TYR A 57 -2.94 -2.48 3.23
CA TYR A 57 -2.92 -1.05 3.52
C TYR A 57 -2.73 -0.20 2.26
N ILE A 58 -1.78 -0.56 1.39
CA ILE A 58 -1.53 0.14 0.13
C ILE A 58 -2.74 0.02 -0.81
N GLU A 59 -3.31 -1.18 -0.92
CA GLU A 59 -4.49 -1.42 -1.75
C GLU A 59 -5.69 -0.59 -1.29
N ALA A 60 -5.99 -0.56 0.01
CA ALA A 60 -7.06 0.26 0.57
C ALA A 60 -6.89 1.74 0.21
N ARG A 61 -5.66 2.24 0.25
CA ARG A 61 -5.33 3.63 -0.08
C ARG A 61 -5.45 3.92 -1.57
N ARG A 62 -5.03 2.98 -2.43
CA ARG A 62 -5.26 3.02 -3.88
C ARG A 62 -6.75 3.04 -4.22
N SER A 63 -7.54 2.15 -3.63
CA SER A 63 -8.99 2.10 -3.83
C SER A 63 -9.66 3.41 -3.40
N ARG A 64 -9.26 3.98 -2.27
CA ARG A 64 -9.77 5.27 -1.80
C ARG A 64 -9.49 6.40 -2.79
N ARG A 65 -8.26 6.52 -3.29
CA ARG A 65 -7.91 7.53 -4.31
C ARG A 65 -8.69 7.34 -5.61
N ALA A 66 -8.91 6.10 -6.05
CA ALA A 66 -9.71 5.82 -7.23
C ALA A 66 -11.17 6.25 -7.06
N VAL A 67 -11.75 6.05 -5.87
CA VAL A 67 -13.10 6.52 -5.54
C VAL A 67 -13.16 8.05 -5.47
N GLU A 68 -12.17 8.69 -4.83
CA GLU A 68 -12.08 10.15 -4.75
C GLU A 68 -11.93 10.80 -6.14
N ALA A 69 -11.10 10.23 -7.02
CA ALA A 69 -10.94 10.69 -8.40
C ALA A 69 -12.24 10.56 -9.21
N ARG A 70 -12.98 9.45 -9.05
CA ARG A 70 -14.30 9.27 -9.67
C ARG A 70 -15.31 10.31 -9.18
N ARG A 71 -15.31 10.63 -7.89
CA ARG A 71 -16.17 11.67 -7.30
C ARG A 71 -15.80 13.07 -7.79
N ALA A 72 -14.51 13.39 -7.88
CA ALA A 72 -14.04 14.69 -8.38
C ALA A 72 -14.39 14.91 -9.85
N LYS A 73 -14.46 13.84 -10.66
CA LYS A 73 -14.82 13.88 -12.08
C LYS A 73 -16.34 13.89 -12.31
N ALA A 74 -17.16 13.59 -11.30
CA ALA A 74 -18.61 13.66 -11.42
C ALA A 74 -19.03 15.14 -11.58
N PRO A 75 -19.72 15.53 -12.67
CA PRO A 75 -20.20 16.89 -12.81
C PRO A 75 -21.15 17.18 -11.67
N ARG A 76 -20.92 18.27 -10.95
CA ARG A 76 -21.92 18.83 -10.04
C ARG A 76 -23.10 19.23 -10.92
N LEU A 77 -24.10 18.37 -11.04
CA LEU A 77 -25.41 18.76 -11.50
C LEU A 77 -25.97 19.68 -10.43
N ALA A 78 -25.62 20.96 -10.53
CA ALA A 78 -26.29 22.04 -9.83
C ALA A 78 -27.64 22.20 -10.51
N GLY A 79 -28.70 21.83 -9.78
CA GLY A 79 -30.07 22.26 -10.05
C GLY A 79 -30.30 23.65 -9.47
#